data_AF-A0A2I0N448-F1
#
_entry.id   AF-A0A2I0N448-F1
#
_cell.length_a   1.000
_cell.length_b   1.000
_cell.length_c   1.000
_cell.angle_alpha   90.00
_cell.angle_beta   90.00
_cell.angle_gamma   90.00
#
_symmetry.space_group_name_H-M   'P 1'
#
loop_
_entity.id
_entity.type
_entity.pdbx_description
1 polymer ?
#
loop_
_entity_poly.entity_id
_entity_poly.type
_entity_poly.pdbx_seq_one_letter_code
_entity_poly.pdbx_strand_id
1 'polypeptide(L)'
;MSEESIEIDAGTAKKHKKKKTVGKPGNVKRTKTKAKPIKPSLKKGKKTKKRIMGMVVKPSRPPAKKGLRKALVKKLPTKKKKPAKPTPPAIISEIPWNIPVSYLLAISIAEGFTASFRATNTGTIKYLYLGMCLHAILLVLLIAHSSLSTDKRLSNLLMSLALAPVIRIISLSMPLYRFAFTGWFLILSFPLLAAPFALVYIQNLNPREIGLSFGKRPLMQIAVALAGVGFGVMEYLIMKPAPLVYDVSFASITAAVIILCIATGFAEEFIFRGIIQSNASRFMGAVPGLLLTSVLFAVLHVGNITGWNLSILDPIFVFFVGLVFG
;
A
#
# COMPACT_ATOMS: atom_id res chain seq x y z
N MET A 1 -61.59 24.13 -11.33
CA MET A 1 -61.83 23.85 -12.76
C MET A 1 -60.47 23.74 -13.40
N SER A 2 -59.95 22.61 -13.86
CA SER A 2 -60.47 21.25 -14.04
C SER A 2 -59.21 20.36 -14.18
N GLU A 3 -59.25 19.19 -13.56
CA GLU A 3 -58.31 18.10 -13.81
C GLU A 3 -58.47 17.59 -15.25
N GLU A 4 -57.38 17.19 -15.90
CA GLU A 4 -57.47 16.26 -17.03
C GLU A 4 -56.32 15.25 -16.95
N SER A 5 -56.67 14.10 -16.40
CA SER A 5 -56.02 12.81 -16.45
C SER A 5 -55.93 12.30 -17.89
N ILE A 6 -54.76 11.80 -18.30
CA ILE A 6 -54.64 10.94 -19.49
C ILE A 6 -54.37 9.51 -19.04
N GLU A 7 -55.28 8.70 -19.53
CA GLU A 7 -55.57 7.31 -19.25
C GLU A 7 -54.62 6.35 -19.98
N ILE A 8 -54.53 5.15 -19.42
CA ILE A 8 -53.81 3.98 -19.90
C ILE A 8 -54.67 3.32 -20.97
N ASP A 9 -54.11 2.95 -22.13
CA ASP A 9 -54.74 1.97 -23.02
C ASP A 9 -53.81 0.78 -23.30
N ALA A 10 -54.41 -0.40 -23.16
CA ALA A 10 -53.83 -1.71 -23.30
C ALA A 10 -54.38 -2.36 -24.57
N GLY A 11 -53.50 -2.76 -25.49
CA GLY A 11 -53.97 -3.28 -26.79
C GLY A 11 -53.00 -4.20 -27.52
N THR A 12 -53.06 -5.48 -27.14
CA THR A 12 -53.05 -6.66 -28.05
C THR A 12 -51.74 -7.29 -28.54
N ALA A 13 -51.67 -8.59 -28.23
CA ALA A 13 -50.67 -9.60 -28.53
C ALA A 13 -50.47 -9.93 -30.03
N LYS A 14 -49.24 -10.34 -30.38
CA LYS A 14 -49.01 -11.38 -31.40
C LYS A 14 -47.83 -12.30 -31.05
N LYS A 15 -48.17 -13.58 -30.90
CA LYS A 15 -47.28 -14.75 -30.69
C LYS A 15 -46.31 -14.93 -31.87
N HIS A 16 -45.02 -15.11 -31.57
CA HIS A 16 -44.12 -15.85 -32.45
C HIS A 16 -43.45 -17.01 -31.70
N LYS A 17 -44.00 -18.20 -31.93
CA LYS A 17 -43.38 -19.51 -31.64
C LYS A 17 -42.18 -19.69 -32.58
N LYS A 18 -40.96 -19.78 -32.05
CA LYS A 18 -39.85 -20.48 -32.72
C LYS A 18 -39.53 -21.76 -31.95
N LYS A 19 -39.89 -22.89 -32.56
CA LYS A 19 -39.42 -24.23 -32.21
C LYS A 19 -37.89 -24.24 -32.27
N LYS A 20 -37.22 -24.65 -31.19
CA LYS A 20 -35.85 -25.20 -31.25
C LYS A 20 -35.88 -26.62 -30.71
N THR A 21 -35.42 -27.50 -31.58
CA THR A 21 -35.31 -28.95 -31.46
C THR A 21 -34.35 -29.34 -30.34
N VAL A 22 -34.77 -30.35 -29.58
CA VAL A 22 -34.02 -31.02 -28.51
C VAL A 22 -33.01 -31.97 -29.16
N GLY A 23 -31.71 -31.65 -29.03
CA GLY A 23 -30.61 -32.54 -29.38
C GLY A 23 -29.94 -33.08 -28.11
N LYS A 24 -29.99 -34.39 -27.92
CA LYS A 24 -29.25 -35.14 -26.88
C LYS A 24 -27.74 -34.88 -26.96
N PRO A 25 -27.02 -34.66 -25.85
CA PRO A 25 -25.57 -34.84 -25.82
C PRO A 25 -25.23 -36.32 -25.65
N GLY A 26 -24.48 -36.84 -26.63
CA GLY A 26 -23.92 -38.18 -26.63
C GLY A 26 -22.86 -38.38 -25.55
N ASN A 27 -22.81 -39.63 -25.11
CA ASN A 27 -21.95 -40.19 -24.08
C ASN A 27 -20.50 -40.23 -24.58
N VAL A 28 -19.61 -39.37 -24.09
CA VAL A 28 -18.16 -39.44 -24.37
C VAL A 28 -17.41 -39.94 -23.14
N LYS A 29 -16.84 -41.14 -23.29
CA LYS A 29 -16.04 -41.88 -22.32
C LYS A 29 -14.85 -41.04 -21.82
N ARG A 30 -14.77 -40.83 -20.51
CA ARG A 30 -13.55 -40.40 -19.79
C ARG A 30 -12.50 -41.52 -19.86
N THR A 31 -11.47 -41.34 -20.69
CA THR A 31 -10.22 -42.12 -20.59
C THR A 31 -9.38 -41.56 -19.44
N LYS A 32 -9.19 -42.37 -18.39
CA LYS A 32 -8.27 -42.12 -17.28
C LYS A 32 -6.84 -42.44 -17.73
N THR A 33 -6.05 -41.44 -18.08
CA THR A 33 -4.60 -41.62 -18.27
C THR A 33 -3.88 -41.35 -16.95
N LYS A 34 -3.49 -42.44 -16.26
CA LYS A 34 -2.64 -42.39 -15.06
C LYS A 34 -1.23 -41.96 -15.46
N ALA A 35 -0.78 -40.77 -15.04
CA ALA A 35 0.63 -40.39 -15.09
C ALA A 35 1.40 -41.16 -13.99
N LYS A 36 2.41 -41.95 -14.38
CA LYS A 36 3.38 -42.61 -13.49
C LYS A 36 4.42 -41.57 -13.02
N PRO A 37 4.90 -41.63 -11.77
CA PRO A 37 5.96 -40.74 -11.30
C PRO A 37 7.32 -41.17 -11.85
N ILE A 38 8.06 -40.22 -12.42
CA ILE A 38 9.44 -40.36 -12.88
C ILE A 38 10.37 -40.27 -11.67
N LYS A 39 11.08 -41.36 -11.36
CA LYS A 39 12.25 -41.36 -10.45
C LYS A 39 13.50 -40.96 -11.24
N PRO A 40 14.36 -40.05 -10.75
CA PRO A 40 15.71 -39.90 -11.29
C PRO A 40 16.61 -41.01 -10.73
N SER A 41 17.22 -41.80 -11.63
CA SER A 41 18.21 -42.82 -11.29
C SER A 41 19.59 -42.19 -11.03
N LEU A 42 20.15 -42.45 -9.84
CA LEU A 42 21.57 -42.23 -9.54
C LEU A 42 22.42 -43.33 -10.21
N LYS A 43 23.17 -42.98 -11.25
CA LYS A 43 24.24 -43.85 -11.79
C LYS A 43 25.49 -43.72 -10.90
N LYS A 44 25.82 -44.81 -10.20
CA LYS A 44 27.09 -45.02 -9.49
C LYS A 44 28.22 -45.26 -10.50
N GLY A 45 29.18 -44.35 -10.57
CA GLY A 45 30.47 -44.59 -11.23
C GLY A 45 31.45 -45.27 -10.27
N LYS A 46 31.78 -46.54 -10.54
CA LYS A 46 32.90 -47.25 -9.92
C LYS A 46 34.22 -46.67 -10.44
N LYS A 47 35.12 -46.24 -9.55
CA LYS A 47 36.56 -46.17 -9.85
C LYS A 47 37.37 -46.88 -8.76
N THR A 48 38.07 -47.89 -9.24
CA THR A 48 38.93 -48.87 -8.60
C THR A 48 40.13 -48.20 -7.92
N LYS A 49 40.37 -48.47 -6.63
CA LYS A 49 41.63 -48.14 -5.95
C LYS A 49 42.54 -49.36 -5.98
N LYS A 50 43.60 -49.29 -6.78
CA LYS A 50 44.75 -50.20 -6.73
C LYS A 50 45.76 -49.63 -5.72
N ARG A 51 46.28 -50.53 -4.89
CA ARG A 51 47.11 -50.33 -3.70
C ARG A 51 48.59 -50.24 -4.10
N ILE A 52 49.31 -49.22 -3.64
CA ILE A 52 50.78 -49.24 -3.52
C ILE A 52 51.13 -48.73 -2.12
N MET A 53 51.94 -49.53 -1.43
CA MET A 53 52.50 -49.36 -0.08
C MET A 53 53.48 -48.20 -0.01
N GLY A 54 53.54 -47.53 1.14
CA GLY A 54 54.66 -46.66 1.51
C GLY A 54 54.37 -45.74 2.69
N MET A 55 54.89 -46.10 3.87
CA MET A 55 55.11 -45.26 5.07
C MET A 55 53.88 -44.63 5.77
N VAL A 56 53.39 -45.33 6.79
CA VAL A 56 52.50 -44.80 7.82
C VAL A 56 53.32 -43.95 8.81
N VAL A 57 53.26 -42.62 8.67
CA VAL A 57 53.66 -41.70 9.74
C VAL A 57 52.42 -41.46 10.61
N LYS A 58 52.47 -41.89 11.87
CA LYS A 58 51.43 -41.58 12.89
C LYS A 58 51.38 -40.07 13.11
N PRO A 59 50.21 -39.40 13.05
CA PRO A 59 50.11 -38.04 13.54
C PRO A 59 50.18 -38.04 15.08
N SER A 60 51.24 -37.44 15.61
CA SER A 60 51.43 -37.15 17.02
C SER A 60 50.34 -36.19 17.52
N ARG A 61 49.69 -36.54 18.64
CA ARG A 61 48.81 -35.62 19.38
C ARG A 61 49.64 -34.43 19.89
N PRO A 62 49.26 -33.17 19.65
CA PRO A 62 49.86 -32.05 20.35
C PRO A 62 49.40 -32.03 21.82
N PRO A 63 50.24 -31.58 22.77
CA PRO A 63 49.92 -31.60 24.18
C PRO A 63 48.81 -30.59 24.51
N ALA A 64 47.98 -30.96 25.49
CA ALA A 64 46.91 -30.14 26.01
C ALA A 64 47.44 -28.79 26.53
N LYS A 65 47.22 -27.70 25.79
CA LYS A 65 47.45 -26.34 26.28
C LYS A 65 46.33 -25.91 27.25
N LYS A 66 46.22 -26.59 28.40
CA LYS A 66 45.54 -26.06 29.59
C LYS A 66 46.43 -24.97 30.20
N GLY A 67 46.39 -23.78 29.62
CA GLY A 67 47.16 -22.63 30.12
C GLY A 67 47.12 -21.41 29.20
N LEU A 68 46.94 -21.59 27.90
CA LEU A 68 47.03 -20.48 26.93
C LEU A 68 45.70 -19.76 26.67
N ARG A 69 44.58 -20.22 27.24
CA ARG A 69 43.27 -19.54 27.14
C ARG A 69 43.05 -18.46 28.20
N LYS A 70 43.84 -18.42 29.29
CA LYS A 70 43.74 -17.38 30.33
C LYS A 70 44.69 -16.19 30.11
N ALA A 71 45.73 -16.34 29.29
CA ALA A 71 46.69 -15.26 29.02
C ALA A 71 46.36 -14.39 27.79
N LEU A 72 45.47 -14.84 26.91
CA LEU A 72 44.98 -14.08 25.73
C LEU A 72 43.72 -13.24 26.02
N VAL A 73 43.22 -13.25 27.25
CA VAL A 73 42.17 -12.34 27.75
C VAL A 73 42.82 -11.15 28.48
N LYS A 74 43.90 -10.61 27.90
CA LYS A 74 44.51 -9.37 28.38
C LYS A 74 44.01 -8.23 27.50
N LYS A 75 42.94 -7.58 27.97
CA LYS A 75 42.44 -6.24 27.61
C LYS A 75 42.82 -5.76 26.19
N LEU A 76 42.06 -6.18 25.17
CA LEU A 76 41.80 -5.27 24.06
C LEU A 76 40.93 -4.14 24.62
N PRO A 77 41.35 -2.86 24.54
CA PRO A 77 40.51 -1.77 24.97
C PRO A 77 39.30 -1.74 24.02
N THR A 78 38.15 -2.17 24.52
CA THR A 78 36.86 -1.86 23.89
C THR A 78 36.69 -0.35 24.02
N LYS A 79 37.15 0.39 23.02
CA LYS A 79 36.66 1.74 22.78
C LYS A 79 35.14 1.59 22.64
N LYS A 80 34.40 1.84 23.72
CA LYS A 80 32.99 2.22 23.63
C LYS A 80 33.00 3.39 22.66
N LYS A 81 32.65 3.15 21.39
CA LYS A 81 32.26 4.25 20.51
C LYS A 81 31.15 4.93 21.29
N LYS A 82 31.41 6.14 21.77
CA LYS A 82 30.35 7.01 22.26
C LYS A 82 29.23 6.93 21.21
N PRO A 83 27.95 6.76 21.60
CA PRO A 83 26.87 6.88 20.64
C PRO A 83 27.16 8.16 19.84
N ALA A 84 27.23 8.03 18.52
CA ALA A 84 27.52 9.17 17.67
C ALA A 84 26.54 10.26 18.10
N LYS A 85 27.11 11.42 18.47
CA LYS A 85 26.33 12.61 18.79
C LYS A 85 25.29 12.76 17.66
N PRO A 86 24.00 12.95 17.96
CA PRO A 86 23.01 13.15 16.90
C PRO A 86 23.55 14.24 15.98
N THR A 87 23.78 13.87 14.74
CA THR A 87 24.24 14.79 13.70
C THR A 87 23.26 15.97 13.70
N PRO A 88 23.74 17.23 13.66
CA PRO A 88 22.88 18.39 13.59
C PRO A 88 21.81 18.21 12.50
N PRO A 89 20.57 18.70 12.70
CA PRO A 89 19.52 18.52 11.71
C PRO A 89 19.93 19.16 10.37
N ALA A 90 19.77 18.35 9.32
CA ALA A 90 19.63 18.65 7.91
C ALA A 90 20.34 19.91 7.38
N ILE A 91 21.38 19.69 6.57
CA ILE A 91 21.64 20.57 5.42
C ILE A 91 20.33 20.59 4.62
N ILE A 92 19.65 21.74 4.62
CA ILE A 92 18.52 22.06 3.73
C ILE A 92 19.03 21.73 2.33
N SER A 93 18.30 20.90 1.58
CA SER A 93 18.71 20.63 0.20
C SER A 93 18.86 21.96 -0.54
N GLU A 94 20.03 22.22 -1.12
CA GLU A 94 20.27 23.32 -2.07
C GLU A 94 19.29 23.25 -3.27
N ILE A 95 18.61 22.11 -3.42
CA ILE A 95 17.56 21.88 -4.41
C ILE A 95 16.30 22.67 -4.02
N PRO A 96 15.76 23.47 -4.95
CA PRO A 96 14.57 24.26 -4.68
C PRO A 96 13.38 23.35 -4.36
N TRP A 97 12.63 23.71 -3.31
CA TRP A 97 11.44 22.98 -2.87
C TRP A 97 10.30 23.00 -3.91
N ASN A 98 10.47 23.76 -4.99
CA ASN A 98 9.53 23.86 -6.10
C ASN A 98 9.26 22.49 -6.77
N ILE A 99 10.23 21.58 -6.84
CA ILE A 99 10.02 20.29 -7.52
C ILE A 99 8.92 19.46 -6.83
N PRO A 100 9.06 19.04 -5.56
CA PRO A 100 8.02 18.22 -4.91
C PRO A 100 6.69 18.99 -4.76
N VAL A 101 6.73 20.31 -4.57
CA VAL A 101 5.51 21.14 -4.51
C VAL A 101 4.79 21.19 -5.87
N SER A 102 5.54 21.24 -6.98
CA SER A 102 4.93 21.20 -8.33
C SER A 102 4.25 19.86 -8.61
N TYR A 103 4.84 18.75 -8.17
CA TYR A 103 4.19 17.44 -8.28
C TYR A 103 2.95 17.33 -7.38
N LEU A 104 3.00 17.88 -6.16
CA LEU A 104 1.82 17.96 -5.30
C LEU A 104 0.69 18.74 -5.98
N LEU A 105 1.01 19.89 -6.58
CA LEU A 105 0.03 20.67 -7.34
C LEU A 105 -0.53 19.88 -8.53
N ALA A 106 0.33 19.20 -9.29
CA ALA A 106 -0.08 18.40 -10.44
C ALA A 106 -0.96 17.20 -10.02
N ILE A 107 -0.63 16.54 -8.90
CA ILE A 107 -1.46 15.49 -8.29
C ILE A 107 -2.82 16.08 -7.86
N SER A 108 -2.82 17.28 -7.27
CA SER A 108 -4.05 17.98 -6.86
C SER A 108 -4.95 18.31 -8.05
N ILE A 109 -4.37 18.72 -9.17
CA ILE A 109 -5.11 18.97 -10.41
C ILE A 109 -5.69 17.67 -10.96
N ALA A 110 -4.89 16.59 -11.04
CA ALA A 110 -5.35 15.29 -11.49
C ALA A 110 -6.51 14.76 -10.63
N GLU A 111 -6.38 14.90 -9.30
CA GLU A 111 -7.40 14.53 -8.34
C GLU A 111 -8.66 15.39 -8.50
N GLY A 112 -8.54 16.69 -8.76
CA GLY A 112 -9.68 17.56 -9.05
C GLY A 112 -10.48 17.10 -10.27
N PHE A 113 -9.82 16.68 -11.35
CA PHE A 113 -10.48 16.10 -12.52
C PHE A 113 -11.17 14.77 -12.19
N THR A 114 -10.52 13.92 -11.40
CA THR A 114 -11.09 12.66 -10.94
C THR A 114 -12.29 12.86 -10.01
N ALA A 115 -12.24 13.81 -9.08
CA ALA A 115 -13.31 14.12 -8.15
C ALA A 115 -14.51 14.80 -8.84
N SER A 116 -14.25 15.59 -9.88
CA SER A 116 -15.30 16.21 -10.71
C SER A 116 -16.23 15.17 -11.36
N PHE A 117 -15.76 13.93 -11.56
CA PHE A 117 -16.65 12.84 -12.00
C PHE A 117 -17.68 12.43 -10.94
N ARG A 118 -17.35 12.53 -9.66
CA ARG A 118 -18.24 12.06 -8.58
C ARG A 118 -19.25 13.12 -8.16
N ALA A 119 -19.06 14.38 -8.58
CA ALA A 119 -19.86 15.52 -8.14
C ALA A 119 -21.07 15.87 -9.05
N THR A 120 -21.08 15.50 -10.34
CA THR A 120 -22.12 15.94 -11.31
C THR A 120 -22.60 14.80 -12.21
N ASN A 121 -23.92 14.58 -12.34
CA ASN A 121 -24.52 13.45 -13.08
C ASN A 121 -24.70 13.66 -14.60
N THR A 122 -24.11 14.69 -15.20
CA THR A 122 -24.34 15.04 -16.62
C THR A 122 -23.03 15.43 -17.34
N GLY A 123 -22.54 14.60 -18.27
CA GLY A 123 -21.30 14.82 -19.06
C GLY A 123 -20.02 14.14 -18.52
N THR A 124 -20.18 13.34 -17.49
CA THR A 124 -19.24 13.10 -16.39
C THR A 124 -18.05 12.18 -16.72
N ILE A 125 -18.28 11.14 -17.53
CA ILE A 125 -17.32 10.06 -17.78
C ILE A 125 -15.99 10.57 -18.40
N LYS A 126 -16.02 11.67 -19.18
CA LYS A 126 -14.83 12.25 -19.81
C LYS A 126 -13.80 12.77 -18.80
N TYR A 127 -14.24 13.42 -17.72
CA TYR A 127 -13.34 13.97 -16.70
C TYR A 127 -12.69 12.88 -15.84
N LEU A 128 -13.39 11.77 -15.59
CA LEU A 128 -12.80 10.60 -14.92
C LEU A 128 -11.63 10.04 -15.71
N TYR A 129 -11.83 9.79 -17.01
CA TYR A 129 -10.77 9.26 -17.87
C TYR A 129 -9.61 10.24 -17.97
N LEU A 130 -9.89 11.55 -18.05
CA LEU A 130 -8.84 12.56 -18.02
C LEU A 130 -8.03 12.51 -16.73
N GLY A 131 -8.68 12.49 -15.56
CA GLY A 131 -8.00 12.36 -14.27
C GLY A 131 -7.17 11.08 -14.16
N MET A 132 -7.72 9.93 -14.59
CA MET A 132 -6.96 8.66 -14.63
C MET A 132 -5.74 8.73 -15.57
N CYS A 133 -5.89 9.32 -16.76
CA CYS A 133 -4.78 9.55 -17.68
C CYS A 133 -3.72 10.46 -17.07
N LEU A 134 -4.12 11.54 -16.38
CA LEU A 134 -3.19 12.42 -15.67
C LEU A 134 -2.44 11.68 -14.56
N HIS A 135 -3.12 10.87 -13.75
CA HIS A 135 -2.45 10.03 -12.74
C HIS A 135 -1.46 9.03 -13.37
N ALA A 136 -1.82 8.40 -14.50
CA ALA A 136 -0.93 7.49 -15.21
C ALA A 136 0.32 8.22 -15.75
N ILE A 137 0.14 9.41 -16.35
CA ILE A 137 1.24 10.26 -16.80
C ILE A 137 2.11 10.68 -15.61
N LEU A 138 1.52 11.13 -14.51
CA LEU A 138 2.24 11.54 -13.29
C LEU A 138 3.03 10.39 -12.69
N LEU A 139 2.48 9.17 -12.67
CA LEU A 139 3.20 7.99 -12.23
C LEU A 139 4.48 7.77 -13.04
N VAL A 140 4.38 7.79 -14.38
CA VAL A 140 5.53 7.63 -15.26
C VAL A 140 6.54 8.76 -15.06
N LEU A 141 6.08 10.02 -14.99
CA LEU A 141 6.95 11.18 -14.80
C LEU A 141 7.67 11.15 -13.45
N LEU A 142 7.00 10.79 -12.36
CA LEU A 142 7.61 10.68 -11.03
C LEU A 142 8.69 9.60 -10.99
N ILE A 143 8.41 8.43 -11.59
CA ILE A 143 9.40 7.34 -11.67
C ILE A 143 10.59 7.73 -12.56
N ALA A 144 10.33 8.31 -13.73
CA ALA A 144 11.37 8.73 -14.66
C ALA A 144 12.25 9.83 -14.06
N HIS A 145 11.64 10.87 -13.48
CA HIS A 145 12.38 11.95 -12.83
C HIS A 145 13.14 11.44 -11.61
N SER A 146 12.55 10.54 -10.81
CA SER A 146 13.24 9.88 -9.71
C SER A 146 14.49 9.12 -10.18
N SER A 147 14.40 8.41 -11.31
CA SER A 147 15.51 7.63 -11.87
C SER A 147 16.61 8.50 -12.49
N LEU A 148 16.26 9.69 -13.00
CA LEU A 148 17.21 10.62 -13.62
C LEU A 148 17.81 11.61 -12.61
N SER A 149 17.20 11.73 -11.43
CA SER A 149 17.68 12.60 -10.36
C SER A 149 19.01 12.10 -9.80
N THR A 150 20.01 12.98 -9.80
CA THR A 150 21.33 12.70 -9.19
C THR A 150 21.28 12.76 -7.66
N ASP A 151 20.40 13.60 -7.09
CA ASP A 151 20.19 13.66 -5.65
C ASP A 151 19.30 12.50 -5.19
N LYS A 152 19.89 11.64 -4.34
CA LYS A 152 19.22 10.45 -3.82
C LYS A 152 18.03 10.77 -2.90
N ARG A 153 18.05 11.87 -2.16
CA ARG A 153 16.94 12.31 -1.30
C ARG A 153 15.76 12.76 -2.14
N LEU A 154 16.00 13.56 -3.18
CA LEU A 154 14.96 13.96 -4.14
C LEU A 154 14.41 12.72 -4.86
N SER A 155 15.29 11.87 -5.39
CA SER A 155 14.93 10.62 -6.05
C SER A 155 13.99 9.77 -5.18
N ASN A 156 14.34 9.55 -3.91
CA ASN A 156 13.51 8.77 -2.99
C ASN A 156 12.16 9.44 -2.67
N LEU A 157 12.14 10.77 -2.51
CA LEU A 157 10.89 11.52 -2.31
C LEU A 157 9.97 11.42 -3.54
N LEU A 158 10.47 11.66 -4.74
CA LEU A 158 9.68 11.53 -5.98
C LEU A 158 9.12 10.11 -6.14
N MET A 159 9.93 9.10 -5.84
CA MET A 159 9.46 7.71 -5.86
C MET A 159 8.38 7.43 -4.81
N SER A 160 8.46 8.04 -3.62
CA SER A 160 7.41 7.93 -2.61
C SER A 160 6.12 8.66 -3.01
N LEU A 161 6.23 9.82 -3.66
CA LEU A 161 5.07 10.56 -4.19
C LEU A 161 4.35 9.79 -5.30
N ALA A 162 5.05 8.88 -6.01
CA ALA A 162 4.45 7.99 -7.00
C ALA A 162 3.41 7.03 -6.38
N LEU A 163 3.42 6.82 -5.06
CA LEU A 163 2.37 6.07 -4.38
C LEU A 163 1.00 6.74 -4.52
N ALA A 164 0.93 8.07 -4.56
CA ALA A 164 -0.34 8.80 -4.72
C ALA A 164 -1.11 8.43 -6.00
N PRO A 165 -0.52 8.54 -7.22
CA PRO A 165 -1.20 8.09 -8.43
C PRO A 165 -1.41 6.57 -8.45
N VAL A 166 -0.54 5.75 -7.83
CA VAL A 166 -0.78 4.30 -7.70
C VAL A 166 -2.05 4.00 -6.90
N ILE A 167 -2.23 4.65 -5.74
CA ILE A 167 -3.43 4.54 -4.91
C ILE A 167 -4.67 4.82 -5.77
N ARG A 168 -4.64 5.92 -6.54
CA ARG A 168 -5.80 6.33 -7.34
C ARG A 168 -6.09 5.37 -8.50
N ILE A 169 -5.07 4.96 -9.23
CA ILE A 169 -5.22 4.02 -10.35
C ILE A 169 -5.80 2.70 -9.84
N ILE A 170 -5.26 2.14 -8.75
CA ILE A 170 -5.78 0.88 -8.17
C ILE A 170 -7.24 1.06 -7.72
N SER A 171 -7.55 2.18 -7.04
CA SER A 171 -8.89 2.45 -6.53
C SER A 171 -9.96 2.61 -7.62
N LEU A 172 -9.58 3.10 -8.81
CA LEU A 172 -10.51 3.32 -9.94
C LEU A 172 -10.55 2.19 -10.97
N SER A 173 -9.53 1.33 -11.03
CA SER A 173 -9.39 0.34 -12.11
C SER A 173 -10.09 -1.00 -11.86
N MET A 174 -10.68 -1.24 -10.68
CA MET A 174 -11.19 -2.57 -10.32
C MET A 174 -12.66 -2.79 -10.68
N PRO A 175 -13.00 -3.86 -11.44
CA PRO A 175 -14.37 -4.24 -11.76
C PRO A 175 -14.98 -5.03 -10.60
N LEU A 176 -15.62 -4.32 -9.66
CA LEU A 176 -15.95 -4.84 -8.34
C LEU A 176 -17.27 -5.63 -8.25
N TYR A 177 -17.99 -5.84 -9.35
CA TYR A 177 -19.33 -6.45 -9.33
C TYR A 177 -19.39 -7.91 -8.81
N ARG A 178 -18.25 -8.61 -8.73
CA ARG A 178 -18.21 -10.06 -8.40
C ARG A 178 -17.96 -10.40 -6.93
N PHE A 179 -17.68 -9.43 -6.07
CA PHE A 179 -17.31 -9.68 -4.67
C PHE A 179 -18.23 -8.91 -3.71
N ALA A 180 -18.38 -9.40 -2.47
CA ALA A 180 -19.06 -8.64 -1.42
C ALA A 180 -18.28 -7.35 -1.10
N PHE A 181 -19.00 -6.26 -0.81
CA PHE A 181 -18.44 -4.91 -0.59
C PHE A 181 -17.28 -4.90 0.43
N THR A 182 -17.42 -5.65 1.52
CA THR A 182 -16.37 -5.79 2.57
C THR A 182 -15.09 -6.48 2.06
N GLY A 183 -15.22 -7.44 1.14
CA GLY A 183 -14.08 -8.14 0.55
C GLY A 183 -13.25 -7.26 -0.40
N TRP A 184 -13.82 -6.16 -0.91
CA TRP A 184 -13.14 -5.24 -1.82
C TRP A 184 -11.93 -4.59 -1.14
N PHE A 185 -12.07 -4.21 0.13
CA PHE A 185 -11.01 -3.59 0.90
C PHE A 185 -9.76 -4.48 0.93
N LEU A 186 -9.88 -5.76 1.30
CA LEU A 186 -8.74 -6.67 1.35
C LEU A 186 -8.10 -6.91 -0.02
N ILE A 187 -8.92 -7.06 -1.06
CA ILE A 187 -8.44 -7.29 -2.43
C ILE A 187 -7.67 -6.06 -2.93
N LEU A 188 -8.13 -4.85 -2.62
CA LEU A 188 -7.46 -3.60 -2.97
C LEU A 188 -6.20 -3.37 -2.15
N SER A 189 -6.20 -3.71 -0.86
CA SER A 189 -5.05 -3.49 0.02
C SER A 189 -3.84 -4.31 -0.35
N PHE A 190 -4.00 -5.51 -0.91
CA PHE A 190 -2.86 -6.36 -1.27
C PHE A 190 -1.92 -5.71 -2.33
N PRO A 191 -2.40 -5.32 -3.53
CA PRO A 191 -1.56 -4.61 -4.49
C PRO A 191 -1.17 -3.21 -3.99
N LEU A 192 -2.04 -2.55 -3.22
CA LEU A 192 -1.77 -1.22 -2.66
C LEU A 192 -0.59 -1.24 -1.68
N LEU A 193 -0.50 -2.27 -0.83
CA LEU A 193 0.59 -2.45 0.14
C LEU A 193 1.87 -3.01 -0.51
N ALA A 194 1.77 -3.71 -1.64
CA ALA A 194 2.94 -4.25 -2.33
C ALA A 194 3.94 -3.15 -2.76
N ALA A 195 3.45 -2.04 -3.31
CA ALA A 195 4.27 -0.91 -3.72
C ALA A 195 5.06 -0.24 -2.57
N PRO A 196 4.45 0.17 -1.43
CA PRO A 196 5.19 0.74 -0.32
C PRO A 196 6.16 -0.26 0.32
N PHE A 197 5.83 -1.56 0.43
CA PHE A 197 6.80 -2.57 0.88
C PHE A 197 7.99 -2.70 -0.07
N ALA A 198 7.77 -2.63 -1.39
CA ALA A 198 8.86 -2.59 -2.36
C ALA A 198 9.75 -1.35 -2.17
N LEU A 199 9.18 -0.19 -1.85
CA LEU A 199 9.95 1.03 -1.55
C LEU A 199 10.77 0.91 -0.28
N VAL A 200 10.23 0.31 0.79
CA VAL A 200 11.01 0.02 2.00
C VAL A 200 12.26 -0.80 1.67
N TYR A 201 12.11 -1.83 0.83
CA TYR A 201 13.23 -2.66 0.39
C TYR A 201 14.22 -1.89 -0.51
N ILE A 202 13.73 -1.21 -1.55
CA ILE A 202 14.58 -0.50 -2.54
C ILE A 202 15.32 0.68 -1.91
N GLN A 203 14.65 1.43 -1.03
CA GLN A 203 15.23 2.60 -0.37
C GLN A 203 15.98 2.27 0.92
N ASN A 204 15.99 0.99 1.34
CA ASN A 204 16.58 0.53 2.61
C ASN A 204 16.08 1.32 3.82
N LEU A 205 14.76 1.56 3.89
CA LEU A 205 14.16 2.31 4.99
C LEU A 205 14.21 1.49 6.29
N ASN A 206 14.69 2.10 7.36
CA ASN A 206 14.67 1.46 8.67
C ASN A 206 13.23 1.40 9.20
N PRO A 207 12.72 0.24 9.63
CA PRO A 207 11.38 0.11 10.21
C PRO A 207 11.08 1.12 11.33
N ARG A 208 12.08 1.49 12.13
CA ARG A 208 11.92 2.50 13.20
C ARG A 208 11.69 3.91 12.67
N GLU A 209 12.27 4.24 11.52
CA GLU A 209 12.17 5.57 10.92
C GLU A 209 10.82 5.77 10.24
N ILE A 210 10.15 4.69 9.84
CA ILE A 210 8.85 4.69 9.15
C ILE A 210 7.68 4.31 10.08
N GLY A 211 7.88 4.39 11.41
CA GLY A 211 6.83 4.10 12.40
C GLY A 211 6.55 2.62 12.67
N LEU A 212 7.19 1.69 11.96
CA LEU A 212 7.10 0.24 12.18
C LEU A 212 8.03 -0.22 13.31
N SER A 213 7.80 0.31 14.51
CA SER A 213 8.50 -0.16 15.71
C SER A 213 7.63 -0.09 16.95
N PHE A 214 7.84 -1.05 17.85
CA PHE A 214 7.24 -1.00 19.18
C PHE A 214 7.85 0.19 19.94
N GLY A 215 7.03 1.23 20.12
CA GLY A 215 7.42 2.46 20.80
C GLY A 215 7.77 2.20 22.27
N LYS A 216 8.64 3.04 22.82
CA LYS A 216 9.04 2.95 24.24
C LYS A 216 8.02 3.57 25.20
N ARG A 217 6.87 4.05 24.69
CA ARG A 217 5.87 4.84 25.42
C ARG A 217 4.47 4.25 25.19
N PRO A 218 4.14 3.12 25.83
CA PRO A 218 2.86 2.43 25.60
C PRO A 218 1.64 3.28 25.97
N LEU A 219 1.75 4.09 27.03
CA LEU A 219 0.67 5.01 27.43
C LEU A 219 0.34 6.04 26.34
N MET A 220 1.36 6.56 25.66
CA MET A 220 1.17 7.51 24.56
C MET A 220 0.54 6.82 23.34
N GLN A 221 0.91 5.55 23.07
CA GLN A 221 0.28 4.77 22.01
C GLN A 221 -1.21 4.51 22.29
N ILE A 222 -1.57 4.23 23.55
CA ILE A 222 -2.98 4.10 23.95
C ILE A 222 -3.72 5.42 23.77
N ALA A 223 -3.13 6.54 24.19
CA ALA A 223 -3.74 7.85 24.01
C ALA A 223 -3.97 8.18 22.52
N VAL A 224 -3.00 7.88 21.65
CA VAL A 224 -3.13 8.04 20.19
C VAL A 224 -4.21 7.11 19.63
N ALA A 225 -4.27 5.85 20.06
CA ALA A 225 -5.31 4.92 19.64
C ALA A 225 -6.72 5.39 20.05
N LEU A 226 -6.87 5.91 21.27
CA LEU A 226 -8.13 6.47 21.75
C LEU A 226 -8.52 7.76 21.01
N ALA A 227 -7.54 8.64 20.71
CA ALA A 227 -7.77 9.80 19.87
C ALA A 227 -8.24 9.39 18.47
N GLY A 228 -7.69 8.31 17.91
CA GLY A 228 -8.12 7.72 16.65
C GLY A 228 -9.59 7.30 16.65
N VAL A 229 -10.09 6.73 17.75
CA VAL A 229 -11.54 6.43 17.89
C VAL A 229 -12.36 7.72 17.82
N GLY A 230 -11.94 8.77 18.53
CA GLY A 230 -12.60 10.07 18.50
C GLY A 230 -12.62 10.68 17.09
N PHE A 231 -11.49 10.67 16.38
CA PHE A 231 -11.41 11.16 15.01
C PHE A 231 -12.26 10.33 14.05
N GLY A 232 -12.31 9.00 14.19
CA GLY A 232 -13.17 8.14 13.37
C GLY A 232 -14.66 8.42 13.58
N VAL A 233 -15.09 8.74 14.81
CA VAL A 233 -16.47 9.19 15.06
C VAL A 233 -16.75 10.52 14.38
N MET A 234 -15.82 11.48 14.45
CA MET A 234 -15.97 12.77 13.77
C MET A 234 -16.06 12.60 12.25
N GLU A 235 -15.19 11.78 11.67
CA GLU A 235 -15.21 11.44 10.24
C GLU A 235 -16.54 10.79 9.83
N TYR A 236 -17.05 9.86 10.63
CA TYR A 236 -18.38 9.26 10.42
C TYR A 236 -19.48 10.32 10.42
N LEU A 237 -19.42 11.32 11.31
CA LEU A 237 -20.41 12.41 11.37
C LEU A 237 -20.31 13.35 10.15
N ILE A 238 -19.10 13.56 9.61
CA ILE A 238 -18.85 14.38 8.42
C ILE A 238 -19.34 13.66 7.15
N MET A 239 -18.96 12.39 6.98
CA MET A 239 -19.21 11.64 5.74
C MET A 239 -20.55 10.90 5.72
N LYS A 240 -21.01 10.42 6.89
CA LYS A 240 -22.18 9.53 7.05
C LYS A 240 -22.21 8.41 6.00
N PRO A 241 -21.16 7.56 5.93
CA PRO A 241 -21.07 6.53 4.92
C PRO A 241 -22.17 5.47 5.10
N ALA A 242 -22.54 4.81 4.01
CA ALA A 242 -23.40 3.64 4.09
C ALA A 242 -22.76 2.54 4.96
N PRO A 243 -23.55 1.76 5.71
CA PRO A 243 -23.01 0.68 6.54
C PRO A 243 -22.16 -0.31 5.71
N LEU A 244 -20.94 -0.57 6.17
CA LEU A 244 -20.06 -1.57 5.55
C LEU A 244 -20.62 -2.99 5.69
N VAL A 245 -21.35 -3.23 6.77
CA VAL A 245 -22.03 -4.48 7.10
C VAL A 245 -23.42 -4.14 7.63
N TYR A 246 -24.45 -4.84 7.16
CA TYR A 246 -25.84 -4.67 7.59
C TYR A 246 -26.25 -5.65 8.70
N ASP A 247 -25.57 -6.78 8.81
CA ASP A 247 -25.71 -7.72 9.92
C ASP A 247 -24.96 -7.20 11.15
N VAL A 248 -25.60 -7.25 12.33
CA VAL A 248 -25.05 -6.73 13.59
C VAL A 248 -24.43 -7.86 14.42
N SER A 249 -24.04 -8.98 13.80
CA SER A 249 -23.39 -10.07 14.53
C SER A 249 -21.98 -9.68 14.97
N PHE A 250 -21.55 -10.25 16.10
CA PHE A 250 -20.20 -10.03 16.61
C PHE A 250 -19.12 -10.40 15.58
N ALA A 251 -19.34 -11.49 14.84
CA ALA A 251 -18.39 -11.98 13.84
C ALA A 251 -18.22 -10.99 12.67
N SER A 252 -19.33 -10.44 12.16
CA SER A 252 -19.30 -9.54 11.01
C SER A 252 -18.73 -8.16 11.36
N ILE A 253 -19.07 -7.62 12.53
CA ILE A 253 -18.50 -6.38 13.06
C ILE A 253 -16.99 -6.55 13.28
N THR A 254 -16.57 -7.64 13.93
CA THR A 254 -15.14 -7.91 14.18
C THR A 254 -14.36 -8.04 12.88
N ALA A 255 -14.92 -8.74 11.89
CA ALA A 255 -14.30 -8.85 10.57
C ALA A 255 -14.16 -7.47 9.90
N ALA A 256 -15.20 -6.62 9.94
CA ALA A 256 -15.16 -5.28 9.38
C ALA A 256 -14.10 -4.40 10.06
N VAL A 257 -14.00 -4.43 11.39
CA VAL A 257 -12.98 -3.69 12.14
C VAL A 257 -11.58 -4.13 11.75
N ILE A 258 -11.30 -5.43 11.73
CA ILE A 258 -9.97 -5.95 11.33
C ILE A 258 -9.62 -5.54 9.90
N ILE A 259 -10.58 -5.67 8.99
CA ILE A 259 -10.39 -5.30 7.58
C ILE A 259 -10.07 -3.83 7.46
N LEU A 260 -10.85 -2.93 8.07
CA LEU A 260 -10.57 -1.49 8.00
C LEU A 260 -9.25 -1.12 8.71
N CYS A 261 -8.96 -1.69 9.88
CA CYS A 261 -7.70 -1.44 10.57
C CYS A 261 -6.48 -1.79 9.70
N ILE A 262 -6.54 -2.83 8.88
CA ILE A 262 -5.45 -3.20 7.97
C ILE A 262 -5.51 -2.39 6.67
N ALA A 263 -6.70 -2.36 6.05
CA ALA A 263 -6.89 -1.90 4.69
C ALA A 263 -6.80 -0.39 4.53
N THR A 264 -7.29 0.35 5.53
CA THR A 264 -7.27 1.81 5.56
C THR A 264 -6.31 2.29 6.62
N GLY A 265 -6.56 1.98 7.90
CA GLY A 265 -5.78 2.52 9.03
C GLY A 265 -4.28 2.26 8.90
N PHE A 266 -3.86 0.99 8.86
CA PHE A 266 -2.45 0.64 8.74
C PHE A 266 -1.87 1.08 7.39
N ALA A 267 -2.60 0.88 6.29
CA ALA A 267 -2.10 1.20 4.95
C ALA A 267 -1.82 2.70 4.79
N GLU A 268 -2.72 3.55 5.26
CA GLU A 268 -2.56 5.01 5.20
C GLU A 268 -1.44 5.48 6.12
N GLU A 269 -1.39 5.01 7.36
CA GLU A 269 -0.27 5.33 8.26
C GLU A 269 1.08 4.92 7.67
N PHE A 270 1.16 3.71 7.11
CA PHE A 270 2.38 3.19 6.52
C PHE A 270 2.81 3.96 5.27
N ILE A 271 1.87 4.28 4.38
CA ILE A 271 2.17 5.00 3.13
C ILE A 271 2.51 6.46 3.41
N PHE A 272 1.61 7.18 4.09
CA PHE A 272 1.72 8.63 4.26
C PHE A 272 2.74 8.99 5.34
N ARG A 273 2.52 8.57 6.59
CA ARG A 273 3.41 8.94 7.71
C ARG A 273 4.71 8.14 7.68
N GLY A 274 4.61 6.85 7.35
CA GLY A 274 5.76 5.96 7.24
C GLY A 274 6.70 6.36 6.11
N ILE A 275 6.26 6.28 4.85
CA ILE A 275 7.15 6.40 3.69
C ILE A 275 7.25 7.82 3.15
N ILE A 276 6.12 8.46 2.84
CA ILE A 276 6.11 9.76 2.17
C ILE A 276 6.65 10.84 3.11
N GLN A 277 6.13 10.93 4.34
CA GLN A 277 6.56 11.94 5.30
C GLN A 277 8.02 11.76 5.72
N SER A 278 8.48 10.51 5.91
CA SER A 278 9.89 10.26 6.21
C SER A 278 10.82 10.75 5.11
N ASN A 279 10.49 10.49 3.85
CA ASN A 279 11.29 10.96 2.72
C ASN A 279 11.18 12.48 2.54
N ALA A 280 9.99 13.05 2.70
CA ALA A 280 9.77 14.49 2.61
C ALA A 280 10.56 15.22 3.71
N SER A 281 10.49 14.73 4.95
CA SER A 281 11.20 15.31 6.09
C SER A 281 12.72 15.25 5.94
N ARG A 282 13.25 14.21 5.30
CA ARG A 282 14.70 14.10 5.00
C ARG A 282 15.16 15.07 3.92
N PHE A 283 14.28 15.41 2.99
CA PHE A 283 14.60 16.28 1.87
C PHE A 283 14.45 17.77 2.24
N MET A 284 13.28 18.15 2.74
CA MET A 284 12.90 19.56 3.00
C MET A 284 12.84 19.93 4.50
N GLY A 285 13.13 19.00 5.40
CA GLY A 285 13.04 19.21 6.85
C GLY A 285 11.69 18.82 7.43
N ALA A 286 11.63 18.72 8.77
CA ALA A 286 10.49 18.13 9.48
C ALA A 286 9.16 18.86 9.22
N VAL A 287 9.13 20.19 9.41
CA VAL A 287 7.89 20.97 9.26
C VAL A 287 7.39 21.01 7.80
N PRO A 288 8.23 21.34 6.79
CA PRO A 288 7.78 21.30 5.40
C PRO A 288 7.37 19.89 4.94
N GLY A 289 8.08 18.85 5.40
CA GLY A 289 7.75 17.46 5.07
C GLY A 289 6.40 17.01 5.65
N LEU A 290 6.10 17.42 6.89
CA LEU A 290 4.80 17.22 7.54
C LEU A 290 3.69 17.94 6.76
N LEU A 291 3.88 19.21 6.43
CA LEU A 291 2.90 19.99 5.67
C LEU A 291 2.63 19.39 4.29
N LEU A 292 3.68 19.06 3.54
CA LEU A 292 3.56 18.46 2.21
C LEU A 292 2.77 17.14 2.25
N THR A 293 3.06 16.29 3.24
CA THR A 293 2.37 15.00 3.38
C THR A 293 0.92 15.19 3.82
N SER A 294 0.66 16.10 4.75
CA SER A 294 -0.70 16.38 5.23
C SER A 294 -1.58 16.97 4.13
N VAL A 295 -1.03 17.88 3.30
CA VAL A 295 -1.74 18.40 2.12
C VAL A 295 -1.99 17.27 1.11
N LEU A 296 -0.99 16.42 0.83
CA LEU A 296 -1.18 15.29 -0.10
C LEU A 296 -2.28 14.33 0.40
N PHE A 297 -2.29 14.02 1.70
CA PHE A 297 -3.30 13.16 2.32
C PHE A 297 -4.70 13.74 2.15
N ALA A 298 -4.86 15.04 2.44
CA ALA A 298 -6.10 15.78 2.24
C ALA A 298 -6.55 15.84 0.78
N VAL A 299 -5.62 16.10 -0.15
CA VAL A 299 -5.89 16.11 -1.59
C VAL A 299 -6.49 14.78 -2.02
N LEU A 300 -5.91 13.65 -1.61
CA LEU A 300 -6.43 12.34 -1.99
C LEU A 300 -7.80 12.00 -1.35
N HIS A 301 -8.23 12.73 -0.33
CA HIS A 301 -9.59 12.63 0.21
C HIS A 301 -10.62 13.45 -0.57
N VAL A 302 -10.21 14.38 -1.43
CA VAL A 302 -11.12 15.12 -2.32
C VAL A 302 -11.91 14.16 -3.22
N GLY A 303 -11.31 13.04 -3.63
CA GLY A 303 -11.99 11.99 -4.39
C GLY A 303 -13.14 11.29 -3.65
N ASN A 304 -13.27 11.47 -2.34
CA ASN A 304 -14.37 10.92 -1.53
C ASN A 304 -15.60 11.83 -1.50
N ILE A 305 -15.52 13.04 -2.06
CA ILE A 305 -16.64 13.98 -2.12
C ILE A 305 -17.68 13.44 -3.13
N THR A 306 -18.79 12.92 -2.60
CA THR A 306 -19.98 12.56 -3.38
C THR A 306 -21.11 13.55 -3.07
N GLY A 307 -21.22 14.61 -3.86
CA GLY A 307 -22.26 15.64 -3.75
C GLY A 307 -21.88 16.89 -2.93
N TRP A 308 -22.80 17.85 -2.83
CA TRP A 308 -22.59 19.20 -2.25
C TRP A 308 -22.79 19.30 -0.72
N ASN A 309 -22.74 18.18 0.00
CA ASN A 309 -22.99 18.14 1.46
C ASN A 309 -21.71 18.37 2.29
N LEU A 310 -21.78 18.13 3.62
CA LEU A 310 -20.67 18.22 4.60
C LEU A 310 -19.38 17.47 4.18
N SER A 311 -19.42 16.60 3.17
CA SER A 311 -18.25 15.89 2.63
C SER A 311 -17.12 16.79 2.16
N ILE A 312 -17.38 18.07 1.83
CA ILE A 312 -16.30 19.02 1.51
C ILE A 312 -15.40 19.35 2.70
N LEU A 313 -15.89 19.12 3.93
CA LEU A 313 -15.11 19.28 5.15
C LEU A 313 -14.12 18.13 5.38
N ASP A 314 -14.31 16.98 4.70
CA ASP A 314 -13.47 15.80 4.90
C ASP A 314 -11.99 16.06 4.59
N PRO A 315 -11.60 16.60 3.41
CA PRO A 315 -10.20 17.00 3.15
C PRO A 315 -9.61 17.95 4.20
N ILE A 316 -10.41 18.89 4.70
CA ILE A 316 -9.98 19.86 5.71
C ILE A 316 -9.75 19.14 7.04
N PHE A 317 -10.66 18.27 7.44
CA PHE A 317 -10.58 17.49 8.67
C PHE A 317 -9.35 16.57 8.65
N VAL A 318 -9.17 15.78 7.60
CA VAL A 318 -8.06 14.84 7.50
C VAL A 318 -6.70 15.53 7.34
N PHE A 319 -6.65 16.75 6.80
CA PHE A 319 -5.45 17.59 6.83
C PHE A 319 -5.00 17.83 8.28
N PHE A 320 -5.91 18.23 9.17
CA PHE A 320 -5.60 18.45 10.58
C PHE A 320 -5.25 17.15 11.31
N VAL A 321 -5.94 16.04 11.00
CA VAL A 321 -5.56 14.72 11.53
C VAL A 321 -4.13 14.35 11.10
N GLY A 322 -3.77 14.62 9.85
CA GLY A 322 -2.40 14.51 9.34
C GLY A 322 -1.38 15.29 10.16
N LEU A 323 -1.68 16.55 10.49
CA LEU A 323 -0.82 17.38 11.33
C LEU A 323 -0.68 16.87 12.77
N VAL A 324 -1.75 16.34 13.34
CA VAL A 324 -1.77 15.85 14.74
C VAL A 324 -1.00 14.54 14.90
N PHE A 325 -1.08 13.64 13.91
CA PHE A 325 -0.41 12.33 13.97
C PHE A 325 0.98 12.29 13.34
N GLY A 326 1.37 13.32 12.61
CA GLY A 326 2.69 13.41 11.97
C GLY A 326 3.81 13.91 12.87
#